data_AF-A0A238K6U0-F1
#
_entry.id   AF-A0A238K6U0-F1
#
_cell.length_a   1.000
_cell.length_b   1.000
_cell.length_c   1.000
_cell.angle_alpha   90.00
_cell.angle_beta   90.00
_cell.angle_gamma   90.00
#
_symmetry.space_group_name_H-M   'P 1'
#
loop_
_entity.id
_entity.type
_entity.pdbx_description
1 polymer ?
#
loop_
_entity_poly.entity_id
_entity_poly.type
_entity_poly.pdbx_seq_one_letter_code
_entity_poly.pdbx_strand_id
1 'polypeptide(L)'
;MIRLAFILVTLLGGLIAFGAFHLVRGNQADVPQITTFPASPAEEATQTAPTPPAPPVVERLYYLREIDFDQGEITVLYFGAGPEGSTLVIRDQDPLKAARTEAYVNTSATGGEAVDSFVMDMMGAPPDETIVQIYRRDSLIAAVTCVNTACGRRAQNPDINHAGLTDHATPYQVINDQFDDHATYLETIHAVSESPDFMLLDQRPQSDFPAERRVPNLKLALPTVVHPTVTAFDAATHEALLRAAIDPLLPDGAEVENITITDLGHAVLADKDNNQPVTAGGAPIPFPDAQYFGVQAQINGTAALTEATLDQITAATTRSFDLDAPFAEFVTARLQTTCVDCYFLKVDGTFVTQARAITWRNEVYDLSYYDLREAP
;
A
#
# COMPACT_ATOMS: atom_id res chain seq x y z
N MET A 1 -17.58 33.58 -3.47
CA MET A 1 -16.52 34.13 -4.35
C MET A 1 -15.36 33.16 -4.61
N ILE A 2 -15.24 32.02 -3.92
CA ILE A 2 -14.17 31.02 -4.15
C ILE A 2 -14.46 30.08 -5.34
N ARG A 3 -15.71 29.97 -5.80
CA ARG A 3 -16.10 29.03 -6.87
C ARG A 3 -15.86 29.51 -8.32
N LEU A 4 -15.55 30.80 -8.53
CA LEU A 4 -15.21 31.34 -9.86
C LEU A 4 -13.70 31.32 -10.15
N ALA A 5 -12.85 31.34 -9.12
CA ALA A 5 -11.40 31.28 -9.27
C ALA A 5 -10.92 29.89 -9.72
N PHE A 6 -11.58 28.81 -9.30
CA PHE A 6 -11.17 27.44 -9.61
C PHE A 6 -11.43 27.04 -11.08
N ILE A 7 -12.48 27.60 -11.69
CA ILE A 7 -12.81 27.37 -13.11
C ILE A 7 -11.84 28.14 -14.02
N LEU A 8 -11.38 29.32 -13.59
CA LEU A 8 -10.41 30.10 -14.36
C LEU A 8 -9.01 29.44 -14.40
N VAL A 9 -8.60 28.80 -13.30
CA VAL A 9 -7.28 28.13 -13.21
C VAL A 9 -7.25 26.82 -14.01
N THR A 10 -8.36 26.07 -14.03
CA THR A 10 -8.46 24.83 -14.82
C THR A 10 -8.57 25.11 -16.32
N LEU A 11 -9.21 26.22 -16.73
CA LEU A 11 -9.23 26.67 -18.14
C LEU A 11 -7.89 27.23 -18.62
N LEU A 12 -7.13 27.95 -17.79
CA LEU A 12 -5.78 28.41 -18.16
C LEU A 12 -4.75 27.26 -18.22
N GLY A 13 -4.83 26.28 -17.32
CA GLY A 13 -3.95 25.11 -17.33
C GLY A 13 -4.16 24.22 -18.56
N GLY A 14 -5.42 24.07 -19.00
CA GLY A 14 -5.76 23.32 -20.21
C GLY A 14 -5.31 23.99 -21.51
N LEU A 15 -5.28 25.33 -21.57
CA LEU A 15 -4.88 26.08 -22.76
C LEU A 15 -3.36 26.12 -22.98
N ILE A 16 -2.57 26.00 -21.91
CA ILE A 16 -1.10 25.92 -21.99
C ILE A 16 -0.65 24.52 -22.46
N ALA A 17 -1.37 23.46 -22.10
CA ALA A 17 -1.08 22.09 -22.54
C ALA A 17 -1.44 21.86 -24.02
N PHE A 18 -2.46 22.53 -24.57
CA PHE A 18 -2.82 22.43 -25.99
C PHE A 18 -1.97 23.34 -26.90
N GLY A 19 -1.44 24.45 -26.36
CA GLY A 19 -0.58 25.40 -27.10
C GLY A 19 0.85 24.90 -27.36
N ALA A 20 1.41 24.05 -26.49
CA ALA A 20 2.76 23.52 -26.64
C ALA A 20 2.85 22.36 -27.66
N PHE A 21 1.74 21.66 -27.92
CA PHE A 21 1.72 20.50 -28.83
C PHE A 21 1.57 20.87 -30.32
N HIS A 22 1.23 22.13 -30.63
CA HIS A 22 1.02 22.61 -32.01
C HIS A 22 2.17 23.48 -32.57
N LEU A 23 3.25 23.71 -31.82
CA LEU A 23 4.34 24.64 -32.19
C LEU A 23 5.68 23.99 -32.63
N VAL A 24 5.74 22.66 -32.84
CA VAL A 24 6.95 21.99 -33.39
C VAL A 24 6.68 21.28 -34.74
N ARG A 25 5.53 21.51 -35.37
CA ARG A 25 5.30 21.16 -36.77
C ARG A 25 4.76 22.36 -37.55
N GLY A 26 5.65 23.01 -38.30
CA GLY A 26 5.31 23.83 -39.46
C GLY A 26 5.60 25.32 -39.31
N ASN A 27 6.77 25.76 -39.77
CA ASN A 27 6.87 26.88 -40.71
C ASN A 27 8.31 27.07 -41.22
N GLN A 28 8.54 26.63 -42.45
CA GLN A 28 9.17 27.50 -43.45
C GLN A 28 8.48 27.20 -44.80
N ALA A 29 7.53 28.07 -45.14
CA ALA A 29 7.12 28.35 -46.50
C ALA A 29 7.45 29.82 -46.79
N ASP A 30 7.82 30.05 -48.06
CA ASP A 30 7.71 31.29 -48.83
C ASP A 30 8.80 32.39 -48.72
N VAL A 31 9.26 33.10 -49.77
CA VAL A 31 9.51 32.97 -51.24
C VAL A 31 10.51 34.15 -51.56
N PRO A 32 10.99 34.43 -52.79
CA PRO A 32 10.20 35.33 -53.65
C PRO A 32 10.16 34.97 -55.16
N GLN A 33 9.05 35.37 -55.79
CA GLN A 33 8.84 35.50 -57.25
C GLN A 33 9.89 36.47 -57.86
N ILE A 34 10.22 36.53 -59.17
CA ILE A 34 9.37 36.73 -60.37
C ILE A 34 10.15 36.34 -61.68
N THR A 35 9.42 35.79 -62.69
CA THR A 35 9.59 35.84 -64.20
C THR A 35 10.83 35.19 -64.86
N THR A 36 10.80 34.45 -65.99
CA THR A 36 9.97 34.39 -67.23
C THR A 36 10.21 33.05 -67.97
N PHE A 37 9.26 32.56 -68.79
CA PHE A 37 9.33 31.38 -69.72
C PHE A 37 9.92 31.75 -71.12
N PRO A 38 10.14 30.83 -72.11
CA PRO A 38 10.26 29.34 -72.14
C PRO A 38 11.41 28.78 -73.04
N ALA A 39 11.66 27.45 -72.98
CA ALA A 39 11.74 26.49 -74.13
C ALA A 39 12.60 25.23 -73.82
N SER A 40 12.03 24.05 -74.11
CA SER A 40 12.69 22.71 -74.13
C SER A 40 13.71 22.62 -75.29
N PRO A 41 14.68 21.66 -75.35
CA PRO A 41 14.43 20.21 -75.31
C PRO A 41 15.42 19.34 -74.49
N ALA A 42 15.01 18.08 -74.31
CA ALA A 42 15.65 16.99 -73.59
C ALA A 42 16.94 16.46 -74.24
N GLU A 43 17.86 15.91 -73.43
CA GLU A 43 18.77 14.81 -73.82
C GLU A 43 19.40 14.12 -72.58
N GLU A 44 19.66 12.82 -72.73
CA GLU A 44 20.02 11.81 -71.73
C GLU A 44 21.38 12.01 -71.02
N ALA A 45 21.47 11.57 -69.75
CA ALA A 45 22.75 11.21 -69.12
C ALA A 45 22.58 10.11 -68.05
N THR A 46 22.80 8.88 -68.49
CA THR A 46 23.40 7.70 -67.81
C THR A 46 23.11 7.46 -66.31
N GLN A 47 22.22 6.49 -66.02
CA GLN A 47 22.08 5.85 -64.70
C GLN A 47 23.31 4.99 -64.35
N THR A 48 23.96 5.32 -63.24
CA THR A 48 24.81 4.37 -62.49
C THR A 48 23.91 3.61 -61.53
N ALA A 49 23.97 2.27 -61.54
CA ALA A 49 23.15 1.44 -60.65
C ALA A 49 23.51 1.69 -59.17
N PRO A 50 22.53 1.88 -58.27
CA PRO A 50 22.79 2.09 -56.86
C PRO A 50 23.29 0.80 -56.21
N THR A 51 24.39 0.88 -55.47
CA THR A 51 24.83 -0.15 -54.53
C THR A 51 23.71 -0.38 -53.51
N PRO A 52 23.35 -1.64 -53.18
CA PRO A 52 22.33 -1.91 -52.17
C PRO A 52 22.72 -1.28 -50.83
N PRO A 53 21.77 -0.69 -50.08
CA PRO A 53 22.05 -0.18 -48.74
C PRO A 53 22.55 -1.33 -47.85
N ALA A 54 23.60 -1.07 -47.07
CA ALA A 54 24.07 -2.01 -46.07
C ALA A 54 22.90 -2.36 -45.11
N PRO A 55 22.80 -3.63 -44.66
CA PRO A 55 21.76 -4.02 -43.71
C PRO A 55 21.87 -3.17 -42.44
N PRO A 56 20.74 -2.80 -41.81
CA PRO A 56 20.73 -2.01 -40.59
C PRO A 56 21.52 -2.73 -39.50
N VAL A 57 22.47 -2.02 -38.88
CA VAL A 57 23.22 -2.53 -37.73
C VAL A 57 22.28 -2.49 -36.53
N VAL A 58 21.85 -3.67 -36.09
CA VAL A 58 21.12 -3.82 -34.81
C VAL A 58 22.10 -3.60 -33.67
N GLU A 59 21.83 -2.62 -32.82
CA GLU A 59 22.63 -2.33 -31.65
C GLU A 59 22.29 -3.33 -30.55
N ARG A 60 23.32 -3.82 -29.86
CA ARG A 60 23.21 -4.89 -28.86
C ARG A 60 23.83 -4.44 -27.55
N LEU A 61 23.05 -4.54 -26.49
CA LEU A 61 23.50 -4.36 -25.12
C LEU A 61 23.89 -5.71 -24.54
N TYR A 62 25.18 -5.93 -24.35
CA TYR A 62 25.73 -7.15 -23.74
C TYR A 62 25.81 -6.98 -22.22
N TYR A 63 24.76 -7.39 -21.50
CA TYR A 63 24.57 -7.08 -20.09
C TYR A 63 25.55 -7.77 -19.13
N LEU A 64 26.24 -8.84 -19.56
CA LEU A 64 27.30 -9.51 -18.77
C LEU A 64 28.71 -9.02 -19.11
N ARG A 65 28.89 -8.22 -20.16
CA ARG A 65 30.22 -7.88 -20.70
C ARG A 65 31.08 -7.12 -19.70
N GLU A 66 30.47 -6.16 -19.01
CA GLU A 66 31.16 -5.23 -18.10
C GLU A 66 31.15 -5.69 -16.63
N ILE A 67 30.59 -6.88 -16.36
CA ILE A 67 30.60 -7.48 -15.03
C ILE A 67 31.99 -8.03 -14.72
N ASP A 68 32.54 -7.59 -13.58
CA ASP A 68 33.77 -8.13 -13.02
C ASP A 68 33.45 -9.34 -12.12
N PHE A 69 33.79 -10.53 -12.63
CA PHE A 69 33.60 -11.82 -11.97
C PHE A 69 34.73 -12.17 -10.97
N ASP A 70 35.80 -11.37 -10.89
CA ASP A 70 36.89 -11.59 -9.93
C ASP A 70 36.60 -10.92 -8.56
N GLN A 71 35.58 -10.05 -8.50
CA GLN A 71 35.20 -9.30 -7.30
C GLN A 71 34.16 -9.99 -6.40
N GLY A 72 33.77 -11.22 -6.72
CA GLY A 72 32.84 -12.01 -5.92
C GLY A 72 31.85 -12.80 -6.78
N GLU A 73 31.05 -13.62 -6.11
CA GLU A 73 30.04 -14.45 -6.76
C GLU A 73 28.91 -13.58 -7.33
N ILE A 74 28.55 -13.86 -8.57
CA ILE A 74 27.49 -13.19 -9.32
C ILE A 74 26.25 -14.08 -9.36
N THR A 75 25.11 -13.52 -8.96
CA THR A 75 23.80 -14.15 -9.10
C THR A 75 23.02 -13.42 -10.19
N VAL A 76 22.48 -14.14 -11.16
CA VAL A 76 21.65 -13.55 -12.22
C VAL A 76 20.22 -14.08 -12.14
N LEU A 77 19.27 -13.16 -12.19
CA LEU A 77 17.84 -13.44 -12.25
C LEU A 77 17.32 -13.12 -13.63
N TYR A 78 16.54 -14.06 -14.18
CA TYR A 78 15.82 -13.90 -15.44
C TYR A 78 14.32 -13.94 -15.18
N PHE A 79 13.68 -12.77 -15.24
CA PHE A 79 12.25 -12.64 -15.02
C PHE A 79 11.47 -13.18 -16.22
N GLY A 80 10.53 -14.08 -15.96
CA GLY A 80 9.65 -14.60 -17.01
C GLY A 80 10.32 -15.49 -18.05
N ALA A 81 11.57 -15.93 -17.84
CA ALA A 81 12.33 -16.75 -18.79
C ALA A 81 12.11 -18.27 -18.61
N GLY A 82 11.53 -18.69 -17.48
CA GLY A 82 11.28 -20.09 -17.16
C GLY A 82 9.97 -20.65 -17.73
N PRO A 83 9.71 -21.95 -17.52
CA PRO A 83 8.44 -22.57 -17.85
C PRO A 83 7.28 -21.77 -17.24
N GLU A 84 6.21 -21.59 -18.03
CA GLU A 84 5.02 -20.82 -17.64
C GLU A 84 5.28 -19.35 -17.26
N GLY A 85 6.45 -18.80 -17.63
CA GLY A 85 6.84 -17.44 -17.29
C GLY A 85 7.36 -17.31 -15.85
N SER A 86 7.90 -18.39 -15.28
CA SER A 86 8.60 -18.33 -13.98
C SER A 86 9.92 -17.55 -14.07
N THR A 87 10.35 -16.99 -12.94
CA THR A 87 11.69 -16.39 -12.81
C THR A 87 12.71 -17.50 -12.63
N LEU A 88 13.84 -17.40 -13.35
CA LEU A 88 14.96 -18.31 -13.24
C LEU A 88 16.14 -17.65 -12.51
N VAL A 89 16.91 -18.44 -11.77
CA VAL A 89 18.13 -18.01 -11.07
C VAL A 89 19.31 -18.88 -11.48
N ILE A 90 20.47 -18.25 -11.66
CA ILE A 90 21.75 -18.91 -11.94
C ILE A 90 22.87 -18.28 -11.10
N ARG A 91 23.75 -19.12 -10.56
CA ARG A 91 24.94 -18.75 -9.78
C ARG A 91 26.21 -19.40 -10.30
N ASP A 92 26.12 -20.40 -11.17
CA ASP A 92 27.29 -21.04 -11.76
C ASP A 92 28.14 -20.00 -12.52
N GLN A 93 29.36 -19.77 -12.02
CA GLN A 93 30.23 -18.72 -12.51
C GLN A 93 30.82 -19.07 -13.88
N ASP A 94 30.99 -20.35 -14.21
CA ASP A 94 31.59 -20.80 -15.47
C ASP A 94 30.71 -20.50 -16.69
N PRO A 95 29.42 -20.90 -16.74
CA PRO A 95 28.52 -20.53 -17.83
C PRO A 95 28.28 -19.03 -17.87
N LEU A 96 28.17 -18.34 -16.72
CA LEU A 96 28.04 -16.89 -16.68
C LEU A 96 29.25 -16.17 -17.31
N LYS A 97 30.47 -16.63 -17.03
CA LYS A 97 31.70 -16.09 -17.64
C LYS A 97 31.77 -16.39 -19.14
N ALA A 98 31.35 -17.57 -19.57
CA ALA A 98 31.31 -17.95 -20.99
C ALA A 98 30.32 -17.08 -21.78
N ALA A 99 29.18 -16.72 -21.18
CA ALA A 99 28.13 -15.95 -21.82
C ALA A 99 28.42 -14.43 -21.92
N ARG A 100 29.54 -13.93 -21.39
CA ARG A 100 29.87 -12.47 -21.33
C ARG A 100 29.76 -11.73 -22.66
N THR A 101 30.07 -12.39 -23.76
CA THR A 101 30.08 -11.80 -25.11
C THR A 101 28.92 -12.29 -25.98
N GLU A 102 28.02 -13.10 -25.42
CA GLU A 102 26.94 -13.76 -26.17
C GLU A 102 25.56 -13.43 -25.62
N ALA A 103 25.47 -13.14 -24.31
CA ALA A 103 24.25 -12.71 -23.66
C ALA A 103 23.98 -11.23 -23.97
N TYR A 104 22.91 -10.95 -24.71
CA TYR A 104 22.56 -9.60 -25.14
C TYR A 104 21.06 -9.35 -25.18
N VAL A 105 20.69 -8.06 -25.17
CA VAL A 105 19.38 -7.57 -25.62
C VAL A 105 19.56 -6.64 -26.82
N ASN A 106 18.69 -6.73 -27.82
CA ASN A 106 18.70 -5.80 -28.96
C ASN A 106 18.12 -4.46 -28.51
N THR A 107 18.87 -3.38 -28.65
CA THR A 107 18.40 -2.02 -28.31
C THR A 107 17.81 -1.28 -29.52
N SER A 108 17.87 -1.87 -30.71
CA SER A 108 17.24 -1.36 -31.92
C SER A 108 16.62 -2.49 -32.77
N ALA A 109 15.56 -2.20 -33.52
CA ALA A 109 14.86 -3.20 -34.31
C ALA A 109 15.60 -3.44 -35.61
N THR A 110 15.34 -4.58 -36.25
CA THR A 110 15.86 -4.96 -37.58
C THR A 110 15.49 -3.97 -38.71
N GLY A 111 14.68 -2.94 -38.44
CA GLY A 111 14.32 -1.85 -39.36
C GLY A 111 14.81 -0.45 -38.95
N GLY A 112 15.62 -0.31 -37.89
CA GLY A 112 16.08 0.99 -37.39
C GLY A 112 15.06 1.79 -36.56
N GLU A 113 13.86 1.26 -36.36
CA GLU A 113 12.96 1.70 -35.29
C GLU A 113 13.53 1.24 -33.95
N ALA A 114 13.46 2.06 -32.91
CA ALA A 114 13.88 1.63 -31.58
C ALA A 114 13.03 0.42 -31.16
N VAL A 115 13.66 -0.71 -30.82
CA VAL A 115 12.97 -1.71 -29.99
C VAL A 115 12.67 -0.99 -28.69
N ASP A 116 11.45 -1.20 -28.18
CA ASP A 116 10.99 -0.65 -26.90
C ASP A 116 12.14 -0.54 -25.90
N SER A 117 12.43 0.70 -25.48
CA SER A 117 13.74 1.09 -24.97
C SER A 117 14.18 0.23 -23.79
N PHE A 118 15.25 -0.55 -23.97
CA PHE A 118 15.94 -1.21 -22.87
C PHE A 118 16.93 -0.25 -22.22
N VAL A 119 17.00 -0.27 -20.89
CA VAL A 119 17.93 0.56 -20.11
C VAL A 119 18.67 -0.31 -19.11
N MET A 120 19.96 0.01 -18.90
CA MET A 120 20.72 -0.50 -17.76
C MET A 120 20.51 0.44 -16.58
N ASP A 121 19.92 -0.07 -15.51
CA ASP A 121 19.79 0.68 -14.25
C ASP A 121 20.64 0.02 -13.15
N MET A 122 21.16 0.83 -12.24
CA MET A 122 21.80 0.38 -11.00
C MET A 122 20.83 0.39 -9.82
N MET A 123 19.65 0.98 -9.99
CA MET A 123 18.54 0.89 -9.05
C MET A 123 17.50 -0.09 -9.59
N GLY A 124 16.97 -0.95 -8.71
CA GLY A 124 15.97 -1.93 -9.11
C GLY A 124 14.70 -1.24 -9.58
N ALA A 125 14.33 -1.44 -10.85
CA ALA A 125 13.00 -1.11 -11.34
C ALA A 125 11.98 -2.15 -10.82
N PRO A 126 10.69 -1.82 -10.79
CA PRO A 126 9.68 -2.79 -10.37
C PRO A 126 9.71 -4.05 -11.27
N PRO A 127 9.33 -5.23 -10.73
CA PRO A 127 9.52 -6.52 -11.41
C PRO A 127 8.76 -6.68 -12.74
N ASP A 128 7.72 -5.88 -12.95
CA ASP A 128 6.88 -5.87 -14.15
C ASP A 128 7.56 -5.26 -15.38
N GLU A 129 8.60 -4.45 -15.17
CA GLU A 129 9.40 -3.82 -16.21
C GLU A 129 10.83 -4.42 -16.30
N THR A 130 11.18 -5.35 -15.42
CA THR A 130 12.54 -5.88 -15.32
C THR A 130 12.68 -7.24 -15.98
N ILE A 131 13.76 -7.43 -16.74
CA ILE A 131 14.02 -8.67 -17.51
C ILE A 131 15.17 -9.45 -16.90
N VAL A 132 16.27 -8.74 -16.59
CA VAL A 132 17.46 -9.33 -15.99
C VAL A 132 17.85 -8.47 -14.80
N GLN A 133 18.18 -9.11 -13.67
CA GLN A 133 18.91 -8.44 -12.60
C GLN A 133 20.16 -9.23 -12.27
N ILE A 134 21.23 -8.51 -11.99
CA ILE A 134 22.54 -9.04 -11.70
C ILE A 134 22.94 -8.51 -10.34
N TYR A 135 23.23 -9.45 -9.45
CA TYR A 135 23.60 -9.17 -8.09
C TYR A 135 25.00 -9.69 -7.81
N ARG A 136 25.67 -9.01 -6.89
CA ARG A 136 26.87 -9.51 -6.24
C ARG A 136 26.57 -9.67 -4.76
N ARG A 137 26.48 -10.92 -4.30
CA ARG A 137 25.81 -11.24 -3.03
C ARG A 137 24.44 -10.56 -3.02
N ASP A 138 24.07 -9.81 -1.98
CA ASP A 138 22.80 -9.10 -1.83
C ASP A 138 22.77 -7.67 -2.42
N SER A 139 23.76 -7.29 -3.23
CA SER A 139 23.84 -5.95 -3.85
C SER A 139 23.54 -6.00 -5.33
N LEU A 140 22.52 -5.26 -5.77
CA LEU A 140 22.24 -5.06 -7.19
C LEU A 140 23.38 -4.28 -7.84
N ILE A 141 24.00 -4.84 -8.87
CA ILE A 141 25.08 -4.18 -9.63
C ILE A 141 24.65 -3.78 -11.04
N ALA A 142 23.61 -4.43 -11.58
CA ALA A 142 23.02 -4.09 -12.86
C ALA A 142 21.62 -4.68 -12.99
N ALA A 143 20.70 -3.93 -13.58
CA ALA A 143 19.38 -4.38 -13.99
C ALA A 143 19.16 -4.00 -15.47
N VAL A 144 18.59 -4.91 -16.23
CA VAL A 144 18.11 -4.67 -17.60
C VAL A 144 16.60 -4.54 -17.54
N THR A 145 16.11 -3.34 -17.82
CA THR A 145 14.69 -3.01 -17.78
C THR A 145 14.17 -2.74 -19.18
N CYS A 146 12.87 -2.93 -19.37
CA CYS A 146 12.16 -2.53 -20.57
C CYS A 146 11.07 -1.52 -20.20
N VAL A 147 11.23 -0.31 -20.69
CA VAL A 147 10.43 0.86 -20.30
C VAL A 147 9.05 0.88 -20.98
N ASN A 148 8.65 -0.19 -21.66
CA ASN A 148 7.33 -0.29 -22.30
C ASN A 148 6.62 -1.61 -21.98
N THR A 149 5.29 -1.54 -21.94
CA THR A 149 4.33 -2.61 -21.64
C THR A 149 4.42 -3.86 -22.53
N ALA A 150 5.24 -3.86 -23.59
CA ALA A 150 5.38 -4.97 -24.51
C ALA A 150 6.30 -6.10 -23.99
N CYS A 151 7.23 -5.81 -23.08
CA CYS A 151 8.22 -6.78 -22.62
C CYS A 151 7.75 -7.66 -21.45
N GLY A 152 6.73 -7.25 -20.71
CA GLY A 152 6.39 -7.80 -19.39
C GLY A 152 5.68 -9.15 -19.38
N ARG A 153 5.85 -10.06 -20.37
CA ARG A 153 5.13 -11.35 -20.30
C ARG A 153 5.60 -12.55 -21.12
N ARG A 154 6.75 -12.55 -21.80
CA ARG A 154 7.08 -13.70 -22.67
C ARG A 154 8.55 -14.11 -22.62
N ALA A 155 8.78 -15.32 -22.14
CA ALA A 155 10.01 -16.13 -22.21
C ALA A 155 10.63 -16.29 -23.63
N GLN A 156 10.05 -15.66 -24.66
CA GLN A 156 10.41 -15.84 -26.07
C GLN A 156 10.39 -14.49 -26.80
N ASN A 157 10.99 -13.46 -26.20
CA ASN A 157 11.25 -12.23 -26.92
C ASN A 157 12.44 -12.48 -27.88
N PRO A 158 12.27 -12.38 -29.22
CA PRO A 158 13.37 -12.54 -30.17
C PRO A 158 14.49 -11.50 -29.97
N ASP A 159 14.23 -10.44 -29.21
CA ASP A 159 15.20 -9.40 -28.90
C ASP A 159 16.10 -9.72 -27.71
N ILE A 160 15.92 -10.88 -27.06
CA ILE A 160 16.73 -11.30 -25.92
C ILE A 160 17.47 -12.59 -26.26
N ASN A 161 18.78 -12.61 -26.03
CA ASN A 161 19.59 -13.81 -26.07
C ASN A 161 20.21 -14.05 -24.68
N HIS A 162 19.84 -15.16 -24.04
CA HIS A 162 20.41 -15.59 -22.77
C HIS A 162 21.64 -16.48 -22.92
N ALA A 163 22.15 -16.70 -24.15
CA ALA A 163 23.34 -17.51 -24.44
C ALA A 163 23.30 -18.93 -23.83
N GLY A 164 22.12 -19.55 -23.79
CA GLY A 164 21.93 -20.89 -23.21
C GLY A 164 21.93 -20.93 -21.67
N LEU A 165 22.05 -19.78 -20.98
CA LEU A 165 22.10 -19.73 -19.51
C LEU A 165 20.80 -20.22 -18.85
N THR A 166 19.68 -20.21 -19.56
CA THR A 166 18.41 -20.76 -19.07
C THR A 166 18.47 -22.26 -18.82
N ASP A 167 19.32 -23.00 -19.53
CA ASP A 167 19.52 -24.45 -19.34
C ASP A 167 20.36 -24.76 -18.09
N HIS A 168 21.06 -23.75 -17.58
CA HIS A 168 21.88 -23.77 -16.36
C HIS A 168 21.20 -23.05 -15.20
N ALA A 169 19.92 -22.71 -15.32
CA ALA A 169 19.20 -21.96 -14.31
C ALA A 169 18.09 -22.81 -13.67
N THR A 170 17.71 -22.48 -12.44
CA THR A 170 16.61 -23.15 -11.73
C THR A 170 15.46 -22.21 -11.46
N PRO A 171 14.23 -22.72 -11.32
CA PRO A 171 13.10 -21.91 -10.89
C PRO A 171 13.38 -21.26 -9.54
N TYR A 172 13.05 -19.98 -9.47
CA TYR A 172 13.15 -19.19 -8.26
C TYR A 172 12.27 -19.73 -7.11
N GLN A 173 12.84 -19.85 -5.89
CA GLN A 173 12.13 -20.26 -4.67
C GLN A 173 11.99 -19.10 -3.67
N VAL A 174 10.74 -18.66 -3.44
CA VAL A 174 10.39 -17.64 -2.45
C VAL A 174 10.16 -18.30 -1.08
N ILE A 175 10.77 -17.76 -0.03
CA ILE A 175 10.39 -18.01 1.35
C ILE A 175 9.63 -16.77 1.86
N ASN A 176 8.45 -17.00 2.44
CA ASN A 176 7.64 -15.96 3.05
C ASN A 176 7.48 -16.28 4.53
N ASP A 177 8.11 -15.45 5.37
CA ASP A 177 8.01 -15.56 6.82
C ASP A 177 7.24 -14.37 7.39
N GLN A 178 6.61 -14.62 8.54
CA GLN A 178 5.88 -13.61 9.28
C GLN A 178 6.40 -13.60 10.72
N PHE A 179 6.73 -12.40 11.20
CA PHE A 179 7.26 -12.17 12.54
C PHE A 179 6.30 -11.30 13.35
N ASP A 180 6.09 -11.66 14.60
CA ASP A 180 5.31 -10.91 15.59
C ASP A 180 6.18 -9.95 16.44
N ASP A 181 7.49 -9.97 16.23
CA ASP A 181 8.48 -9.16 16.94
C ASP A 181 9.49 -8.51 15.98
N HIS A 182 9.76 -7.22 16.18
CA HIS A 182 10.65 -6.44 15.32
C HIS A 182 12.11 -6.89 15.44
N ALA A 183 12.55 -7.29 16.63
CA ALA A 183 13.95 -7.69 16.83
C ALA A 183 14.25 -8.99 16.07
N THR A 184 13.35 -9.96 16.13
CA THR A 184 13.45 -11.24 15.40
C THR A 184 13.39 -11.02 13.89
N TYR A 185 12.53 -10.11 13.42
CA TYR A 185 12.48 -9.69 12.02
C TYR A 185 13.83 -9.12 11.54
N LEU A 186 14.42 -8.19 12.31
CA LEU A 186 15.72 -7.60 11.97
C LEU A 186 16.88 -8.62 12.05
N GLU A 187 16.86 -9.51 13.04
CA GLU A 187 17.84 -10.60 13.17
C GLU A 187 17.79 -11.52 11.94
N THR A 188 16.60 -11.85 11.46
CA THR A 188 16.43 -12.68 10.25
C THR A 188 16.94 -11.96 9.00
N ILE A 189 16.67 -10.66 8.85
CA ILE A 189 17.23 -9.86 7.74
C ILE A 189 18.75 -9.91 7.76
N HIS A 190 19.36 -9.75 8.94
CA HIS A 190 20.81 -9.82 9.09
C HIS A 190 21.36 -11.21 8.71
N ALA A 191 20.73 -12.27 9.23
CA ALA A 191 21.12 -13.65 8.92
C ALA A 191 21.01 -13.97 7.42
N VAL A 192 19.95 -13.50 6.76
CA VAL A 192 19.78 -13.62 5.31
C VAL A 192 20.88 -12.85 4.56
N SER A 193 21.16 -11.60 4.94
CA SER A 193 22.20 -10.78 4.27
C SER A 193 23.64 -11.31 4.46
N GLU A 194 23.92 -12.04 5.53
CA GLU A 194 25.25 -12.65 5.76
C GLU A 194 25.42 -14.00 5.08
N SER A 195 24.31 -14.69 4.79
CA SER A 195 24.35 -16.00 4.17
C SER A 195 24.49 -15.91 2.65
N PRO A 196 25.41 -16.67 2.02
CA PRO A 196 25.45 -16.79 0.57
C PRO A 196 24.29 -17.62 0.01
N ASP A 197 23.53 -18.31 0.87
CA ASP A 197 22.45 -19.21 0.47
C ASP A 197 21.09 -18.51 0.35
N PHE A 198 21.00 -17.25 0.80
CA PHE A 198 19.77 -16.48 0.77
C PHE A 198 20.02 -15.07 0.25
N MET A 199 19.00 -14.45 -0.33
CA MET A 199 19.06 -13.06 -0.78
C MET A 199 17.74 -12.33 -0.54
N LEU A 200 17.75 -11.00 -0.56
CA LEU A 200 16.60 -10.10 -0.35
C LEU A 200 16.17 -9.41 -1.66
N LEU A 201 16.34 -10.10 -2.79
CA LEU A 201 16.33 -9.61 -4.18
C LEU A 201 15.34 -8.46 -4.49
N ASP A 202 14.08 -8.52 -4.03
CA ASP A 202 13.06 -7.48 -4.30
C ASP A 202 12.89 -6.43 -3.18
N GLN A 203 13.54 -6.59 -2.04
CA GLN A 203 13.39 -5.72 -0.87
C GLN A 203 14.34 -4.52 -0.89
N ARG A 204 15.38 -4.52 -1.73
CA ARG A 204 16.38 -3.44 -1.81
C ARG A 204 16.45 -2.88 -3.24
N PRO A 205 16.46 -1.56 -3.44
CA PRO A 205 16.54 -0.48 -2.46
C PRO A 205 15.15 0.12 -2.11
N GLN A 206 14.16 -0.70 -1.72
CA GLN A 206 12.86 -0.15 -1.33
C GLN A 206 13.04 0.77 -0.12
N SER A 207 12.48 1.99 -0.18
CA SER A 207 12.61 3.00 0.90
C SER A 207 12.07 2.52 2.24
N ASP A 208 11.18 1.53 2.20
CA ASP A 208 10.39 1.09 3.34
C ASP A 208 10.92 -0.24 3.93
N PHE A 209 12.12 -0.68 3.49
CA PHE A 209 12.78 -1.89 3.97
C PHE A 209 14.12 -1.59 4.66
N PRO A 210 14.40 -2.14 5.86
CA PRO A 210 13.50 -2.92 6.71
C PRO A 210 12.30 -2.10 7.17
N ALA A 211 11.17 -2.77 7.41
CA ALA A 211 9.99 -2.11 7.94
C ALA A 211 10.30 -1.43 9.30
N GLU A 212 9.80 -0.20 9.46
CA GLU A 212 9.87 0.50 10.74
C GLU A 212 9.05 -0.23 11.81
N ARG A 213 9.47 -0.08 13.07
CA ARG A 213 8.79 -0.70 14.19
C ARG A 213 7.34 -0.20 14.28
N ARG A 214 6.39 -1.14 14.28
CA ARG A 214 4.96 -0.90 14.41
C ARG A 214 4.55 -1.06 15.87
N VAL A 215 3.97 -0.02 16.45
CA VAL A 215 3.41 -0.10 17.80
C VAL A 215 2.06 -0.80 17.73
N PRO A 216 1.87 -1.92 18.47
CA PRO A 216 0.57 -2.60 18.50
C PRO A 216 -0.47 -1.68 19.14
N ASN A 217 -1.71 -1.78 18.67
CA ASN A 217 -2.78 -0.92 19.16
C ASN A 217 -4.10 -1.67 19.38
N LEU A 218 -4.89 -1.15 20.31
CA LEU A 218 -6.14 -1.74 20.75
C LEU A 218 -7.16 -0.63 21.00
N LYS A 219 -8.35 -0.79 20.44
CA LYS A 219 -9.49 0.06 20.70
C LYS A 219 -10.49 -0.67 21.58
N LEU A 220 -10.82 -0.06 22.72
CA LEU A 220 -11.81 -0.55 23.66
C LEU A 220 -13.11 0.25 23.54
N ALA A 221 -14.25 -0.43 23.61
CA ALA A 221 -15.50 0.18 24.04
C ALA A 221 -15.59 0.03 25.56
N LEU A 222 -15.88 1.13 26.26
CA LEU A 222 -16.07 1.16 27.71
C LEU A 222 -17.57 1.22 28.05
N PRO A 223 -17.96 0.94 29.32
CA PRO A 223 -19.34 1.09 29.75
C PRO A 223 -19.92 2.47 29.40
N THR A 224 -21.14 2.49 28.89
CA THR A 224 -21.88 3.71 28.57
C THR A 224 -22.10 4.53 29.84
N VAL A 225 -21.79 5.82 29.77
CA VAL A 225 -21.97 6.74 30.89
C VAL A 225 -23.39 7.25 30.89
N VAL A 226 -24.06 7.11 32.02
CA VAL A 226 -25.37 7.71 32.27
C VAL A 226 -25.17 8.94 33.15
N HIS A 227 -25.58 10.10 32.65
CA HIS A 227 -25.43 11.36 33.36
C HIS A 227 -26.80 12.03 33.60
N PRO A 228 -27.08 12.53 34.82
CA PRO A 228 -28.30 13.27 35.06
C PRO A 228 -28.27 14.62 34.33
N THR A 229 -29.40 15.02 33.76
CA THR A 229 -29.51 16.26 32.94
C THR A 229 -29.55 17.54 33.78
N VAL A 230 -29.71 17.42 35.10
CA VAL A 230 -29.67 18.55 36.04
C VAL A 230 -28.27 19.15 36.21
N THR A 231 -27.22 18.44 35.78
CA THR A 231 -25.83 18.92 35.80
C THR A 231 -25.24 18.86 34.39
N ALA A 232 -24.34 19.80 34.09
CA ALA A 232 -23.60 19.78 32.83
C ALA A 232 -22.55 18.65 32.86
N PHE A 233 -22.48 17.87 31.78
CA PHE A 233 -21.46 16.85 31.62
C PHE A 233 -20.13 17.49 31.21
N ASP A 234 -19.11 17.38 32.06
CA ASP A 234 -17.74 17.80 31.74
C ASP A 234 -16.95 16.62 31.15
N ALA A 235 -16.88 16.60 29.81
CA ALA A 235 -16.18 15.55 29.07
C ALA A 235 -14.68 15.51 29.36
N ALA A 236 -14.02 16.67 29.56
CA ALA A 236 -12.58 16.73 29.77
C ALA A 236 -12.21 16.18 31.15
N THR A 237 -12.97 16.56 32.19
CA THR A 237 -12.80 15.96 33.52
C THR A 237 -13.09 14.46 33.49
N HIS A 238 -14.11 14.03 32.75
CA HIS A 238 -14.45 12.61 32.67
C HIS A 238 -13.36 11.80 31.94
N GLU A 239 -12.83 12.30 30.84
CA GLU A 239 -11.68 11.70 30.15
C GLU A 239 -10.48 11.56 31.09
N ALA A 240 -10.14 12.59 31.87
CA ALA A 240 -9.03 12.52 32.82
C ALA A 240 -9.23 11.45 33.89
N LEU A 241 -10.47 11.29 34.41
CA LEU A 241 -10.82 10.25 35.37
C LEU A 241 -10.74 8.84 34.76
N LEU A 242 -11.24 8.67 33.54
CA LEU A 242 -11.16 7.40 32.82
C LEU A 242 -9.72 7.01 32.55
N ARG A 243 -8.88 7.94 32.08
CA ARG A 243 -7.46 7.71 31.85
C ARG A 243 -6.75 7.28 33.14
N ALA A 244 -6.96 8.01 34.24
CA ALA A 244 -6.41 7.67 35.55
C ALA A 244 -6.88 6.29 36.09
N ALA A 245 -8.07 5.84 35.69
CA ALA A 245 -8.61 4.53 36.06
C ALA A 245 -8.06 3.38 35.19
N ILE A 246 -7.77 3.66 33.91
CA ILE A 246 -7.34 2.64 32.94
C ILE A 246 -5.83 2.44 32.97
N ASP A 247 -5.03 3.52 32.95
CA ASP A 247 -3.57 3.45 32.84
C ASP A 247 -2.90 2.47 33.82
N PRO A 248 -3.29 2.42 35.12
CA PRO A 248 -2.66 1.49 36.08
C PRO A 248 -2.97 0.00 35.82
N LEU A 249 -3.96 -0.30 34.98
CA LEU A 249 -4.41 -1.66 34.66
C LEU A 249 -3.80 -2.19 33.36
N LEU A 250 -3.09 -1.34 32.61
CA LEU A 250 -2.46 -1.70 31.36
C LEU A 250 -1.15 -2.47 31.58
N PRO A 251 -0.77 -3.36 30.65
CA PRO A 251 0.52 -4.04 30.71
C PRO A 251 1.68 -3.05 30.52
N ASP A 252 2.88 -3.45 30.93
CA ASP A 252 4.09 -2.64 30.79
C ASP A 252 4.30 -2.19 29.33
N GLY A 253 4.56 -0.90 29.13
CA GLY A 253 4.75 -0.30 27.81
C GLY A 253 3.46 0.02 27.05
N ALA A 254 2.29 -0.30 27.60
CA ALA A 254 1.00 0.15 27.06
C ALA A 254 0.49 1.42 27.73
N GLU A 255 -0.14 2.30 26.95
CA GLU A 255 -0.67 3.58 27.41
C GLU A 255 -1.96 3.95 26.70
N VAL A 256 -2.84 4.70 27.38
CA VAL A 256 -4.01 5.29 26.73
C VAL A 256 -3.55 6.44 25.82
N GLU A 257 -3.71 6.28 24.52
CA GLU A 257 -3.45 7.33 23.54
C GLU A 257 -4.55 8.40 23.63
N ASN A 258 -5.81 7.96 23.47
CA ASN A 258 -6.97 8.86 23.47
C ASN A 258 -8.20 8.21 24.09
N ILE A 259 -9.12 9.06 24.55
CA ILE A 259 -10.47 8.67 24.94
C ILE A 259 -11.46 9.51 24.16
N THR A 260 -12.40 8.85 23.48
CA THR A 260 -13.47 9.50 22.74
C THR A 260 -14.78 9.31 23.46
N ILE A 261 -15.44 10.43 23.81
CA ILE A 261 -16.78 10.43 24.40
C ILE A 261 -17.76 10.96 23.35
N THR A 262 -18.77 10.16 23.01
CA THR A 262 -19.81 10.51 22.02
C THR A 262 -21.14 10.70 22.74
N ASP A 263 -21.77 11.86 22.54
CA ASP A 263 -23.12 12.12 23.00
C ASP A 263 -24.13 11.26 22.21
N LEU A 264 -24.83 10.38 22.92
CA LEU A 264 -25.89 9.53 22.36
C LEU A 264 -27.28 10.15 22.57
N GLY A 265 -27.35 11.29 23.26
CA GLY A 265 -28.58 11.98 23.58
C GLY A 265 -29.41 11.31 24.68
N HIS A 266 -30.72 11.51 24.59
CA HIS A 266 -31.68 10.94 25.54
C HIS A 266 -32.12 9.56 25.09
N ALA A 267 -32.32 8.65 26.05
CA ALA A 267 -33.04 7.43 25.77
C ALA A 267 -34.50 7.73 25.41
N VAL A 268 -35.09 6.87 24.60
CA VAL A 268 -36.54 6.86 24.35
C VAL A 268 -37.19 5.73 25.12
N LEU A 269 -38.42 5.96 25.55
CA LEU A 269 -39.22 4.93 26.18
C LEU A 269 -39.59 3.87 25.13
N ALA A 270 -39.36 2.60 25.44
CA ALA A 270 -39.72 1.48 24.60
C ALA A 270 -40.55 0.44 25.36
N ASP A 271 -41.43 -0.23 24.63
CA ASP A 271 -42.23 -1.34 25.11
C ASP A 271 -41.38 -2.61 25.12
N LYS A 272 -41.36 -3.30 26.26
CA LYS A 272 -40.52 -4.48 26.50
C LYS A 272 -40.95 -5.69 25.68
N ASP A 273 -42.23 -5.80 25.31
CA ASP A 273 -42.77 -6.97 24.61
C ASP A 273 -42.38 -6.99 23.14
N ASN A 274 -42.29 -5.81 22.51
CA ASN A 274 -42.07 -5.67 21.07
C ASN A 274 -40.82 -4.85 20.70
N ASN A 275 -40.10 -4.31 21.69
CA ASN A 275 -38.89 -3.49 21.52
C ASN A 275 -39.11 -2.25 20.62
N GLN A 276 -40.35 -1.77 20.53
CA GLN A 276 -40.71 -0.57 19.76
C GLN A 276 -40.75 0.66 20.66
N PRO A 277 -40.32 1.83 20.16
CA PRO A 277 -40.51 3.08 20.88
C PRO A 277 -42.00 3.36 21.14
N VAL A 278 -42.32 3.72 22.37
CA VAL A 278 -43.64 4.24 22.73
C VAL A 278 -43.77 5.64 22.14
N THR A 279 -44.88 5.90 21.44
CA THR A 279 -45.09 7.17 20.76
C THR A 279 -46.20 8.01 21.40
N ALA A 280 -46.02 9.33 21.41
CA ALA A 280 -47.04 10.31 21.74
C ALA A 280 -47.22 11.25 20.55
N GLY A 281 -48.42 11.28 19.96
CA GLY A 281 -48.69 12.08 18.75
C GLY A 281 -47.86 11.65 17.53
N GLY A 282 -47.44 10.38 17.49
CA GLY A 282 -46.64 9.82 16.39
C GLY A 282 -45.11 9.97 16.54
N ALA A 283 -44.63 10.64 17.59
CA ALA A 283 -43.19 10.78 17.88
C ALA A 283 -42.78 9.94 19.11
N PRO A 284 -41.57 9.34 19.12
CA PRO A 284 -41.03 8.65 20.30
C PRO A 284 -41.00 9.56 21.53
N ILE A 285 -41.26 8.99 22.70
CA ILE A 285 -41.25 9.72 23.97
C ILE A 285 -39.82 9.68 24.56
N PRO A 286 -39.09 10.82 24.62
CA PRO A 286 -37.76 10.87 25.22
C PRO A 286 -37.85 10.85 26.76
N PHE A 287 -36.86 10.25 27.39
CA PHE A 287 -36.65 10.28 28.84
C PHE A 287 -35.80 11.51 29.23
N PRO A 288 -36.35 12.47 29.99
CA PRO A 288 -35.73 13.78 30.15
C PRO A 288 -34.62 13.84 31.22
N ASP A 289 -34.59 12.89 32.16
CA ASP A 289 -33.78 13.03 33.38
C ASP A 289 -32.34 12.50 33.23
N ALA A 290 -32.04 11.83 32.11
CA ALA A 290 -30.71 11.31 31.84
C ALA A 290 -30.29 11.48 30.38
N GLN A 291 -28.99 11.70 30.22
CA GLN A 291 -28.27 11.72 28.95
C GLN A 291 -27.23 10.60 28.93
N TYR A 292 -27.02 10.01 27.76
CA TYR A 292 -26.17 8.84 27.58
C TYR A 292 -24.95 9.19 26.74
N PHE A 293 -23.78 8.69 27.14
CA PHE A 293 -22.53 8.91 26.42
C PHE A 293 -21.81 7.59 26.14
N GLY A 294 -21.52 7.34 24.87
CA GLY A 294 -20.68 6.23 24.45
C GLY A 294 -19.21 6.58 24.67
N VAL A 295 -18.44 5.65 25.21
CA VAL A 295 -17.03 5.89 25.55
C VAL A 295 -16.16 4.84 24.87
N GLN A 296 -15.11 5.32 24.20
CA GLN A 296 -14.09 4.47 23.58
C GLN A 296 -12.71 4.93 24.00
N ALA A 297 -11.80 3.99 24.25
CA ALA A 297 -10.40 4.27 24.54
C ALA A 297 -9.50 3.63 23.48
N GLN A 298 -8.53 4.38 22.98
CA GLN A 298 -7.44 3.86 22.15
C GLN A 298 -6.21 3.65 23.03
N ILE A 299 -5.64 2.46 22.96
CA ILE A 299 -4.47 2.04 23.71
C ILE A 299 -3.37 1.70 22.71
N ASN A 300 -2.17 2.20 22.94
CA ASN A 300 -0.96 1.82 22.21
C ASN A 300 -0.10 0.92 23.09
N GLY A 301 0.77 0.12 22.48
CA GLY A 301 1.67 -0.81 23.17
C GLY A 301 1.06 -2.17 23.47
N THR A 302 -0.22 -2.40 23.15
CA THR A 302 -0.84 -3.73 23.19
C THR A 302 -1.94 -3.87 22.14
N ALA A 303 -2.15 -5.11 21.67
CA ALA A 303 -3.25 -5.49 20.80
C ALA A 303 -4.30 -6.36 21.51
N ALA A 304 -4.06 -6.76 22.76
CA ALA A 304 -4.95 -7.62 23.52
C ALA A 304 -4.86 -7.32 25.03
N LEU A 305 -5.98 -7.53 25.72
CA LEU A 305 -6.05 -7.51 27.18
C LEU A 305 -6.67 -8.82 27.66
N THR A 306 -6.30 -9.25 28.86
CA THR A 306 -6.92 -10.41 29.48
C THR A 306 -8.36 -10.09 29.88
N GLU A 307 -9.21 -11.12 29.98
CA GLU A 307 -10.59 -10.97 30.46
C GLU A 307 -10.63 -10.35 31.86
N ALA A 308 -9.73 -10.76 32.76
CA ALA A 308 -9.60 -10.18 34.08
C ALA A 308 -9.26 -8.68 34.06
N THR A 309 -8.41 -8.23 33.12
CA THR A 309 -8.11 -6.80 32.95
C THR A 309 -9.33 -6.04 32.44
N LEU A 310 -10.09 -6.60 31.49
CA LEU A 310 -11.32 -6.00 30.99
C LEU A 310 -12.39 -5.89 32.08
N ASP A 311 -12.51 -6.88 32.96
CA ASP A 311 -13.40 -6.83 34.12
C ASP A 311 -13.00 -5.73 35.12
N GLN A 312 -11.70 -5.59 35.38
CA GLN A 312 -11.20 -4.52 36.25
C GLN A 312 -11.44 -3.13 35.63
N ILE A 313 -11.19 -2.97 34.33
CA ILE A 313 -11.49 -1.74 33.60
C ILE A 313 -13.00 -1.47 33.66
N THR A 314 -13.83 -2.48 33.47
CA THR A 314 -15.30 -2.37 33.59
C THR A 314 -15.67 -1.84 34.96
N ALA A 315 -15.19 -2.48 36.03
CA ALA A 315 -15.49 -2.07 37.40
C ALA A 315 -15.01 -0.65 37.72
N ALA A 316 -13.83 -0.26 37.21
CA ALA A 316 -13.24 1.05 37.46
C ALA A 316 -13.90 2.19 36.67
N THR A 317 -14.49 1.88 35.50
CA THR A 317 -15.06 2.89 34.58
C THR A 317 -16.59 2.91 34.58
N THR A 318 -17.23 1.90 35.18
CA THR A 318 -18.69 1.88 35.33
C THR A 318 -19.14 3.01 36.24
N ARG A 319 -19.92 3.94 35.69
CA ARG A 319 -20.56 5.00 36.44
C ARG A 319 -22.07 4.89 36.25
N SER A 320 -22.74 4.34 37.25
CA SER A 320 -24.20 4.22 37.25
C SER A 320 -24.83 5.43 37.94
N PHE A 321 -25.62 6.19 37.19
CA PHE A 321 -26.70 6.99 37.77
C PHE A 321 -27.87 6.06 38.03
N ASP A 322 -28.38 6.03 39.26
CA ASP A 322 -29.55 5.23 39.60
C ASP A 322 -30.79 5.83 38.93
N LEU A 323 -31.34 5.08 37.98
CA LEU A 323 -32.47 5.48 37.15
C LEU A 323 -33.80 4.95 37.67
N ASP A 324 -33.81 4.05 38.65
CA ASP A 324 -35.00 3.26 38.98
C ASP A 324 -36.17 4.14 39.43
N ALA A 325 -35.91 5.07 40.37
CA ALA A 325 -36.93 5.98 40.85
C ALA A 325 -37.36 7.03 39.79
N PRO A 326 -36.44 7.78 39.14
CA PRO A 326 -36.82 8.71 38.06
C PRO A 326 -37.59 8.04 36.91
N PHE A 327 -37.19 6.82 36.54
CA PHE A 327 -37.86 6.05 35.49
C PHE A 327 -39.28 5.65 35.89
N ALA A 328 -39.46 5.11 37.10
CA ALA A 328 -40.77 4.70 37.60
C ALA A 328 -41.74 5.89 37.71
N GLU A 329 -41.27 7.03 38.21
CA GLU A 329 -42.04 8.28 38.27
C GLU A 329 -42.41 8.76 36.87
N PHE A 330 -41.47 8.77 35.94
CA PHE A 330 -41.71 9.18 34.56
C PHE A 330 -42.75 8.31 33.86
N VAL A 331 -42.63 6.99 33.93
CA VAL A 331 -43.58 6.05 33.29
C VAL A 331 -44.98 6.22 33.88
N THR A 332 -45.08 6.28 35.21
CA THR A 332 -46.37 6.44 35.91
C THR A 332 -47.02 7.76 35.53
N ALA A 333 -46.27 8.86 35.55
CA ALA A 333 -46.80 10.19 35.23
C ALA A 333 -47.16 10.34 33.74
N ARG A 334 -46.33 9.79 32.85
CA ARG A 334 -46.46 10.00 31.40
C ARG A 334 -47.47 9.06 30.74
N LEU A 335 -47.50 7.80 31.16
CA LEU A 335 -48.37 6.77 30.59
C LEU A 335 -49.61 6.48 31.44
N GLN A 336 -49.69 7.05 32.65
CA GLN A 336 -50.81 6.84 33.59
C GLN A 336 -51.04 5.34 33.87
N THR A 337 -49.95 4.57 33.96
CA THR A 337 -49.94 3.12 34.15
C THR A 337 -49.25 2.74 35.45
N THR A 338 -49.59 1.58 35.99
CA THR A 338 -48.90 0.97 37.14
C THR A 338 -47.88 -0.09 36.72
N CYS A 339 -47.84 -0.49 35.44
CA CYS A 339 -46.86 -1.45 34.93
C CYS A 339 -45.58 -0.74 34.48
N VAL A 340 -44.72 -0.36 35.42
CA VAL A 340 -43.41 0.24 35.10
C VAL A 340 -42.51 -0.77 34.38
N ASP A 341 -42.54 -2.04 34.82
CA ASP A 341 -41.69 -3.11 34.29
C ASP A 341 -42.06 -3.56 32.85
N CYS A 342 -43.19 -3.09 32.33
CA CYS A 342 -43.60 -3.27 30.93
C CYS A 342 -42.76 -2.42 29.96
N TYR A 343 -41.97 -1.47 30.47
CA TYR A 343 -41.21 -0.53 29.66
C TYR A 343 -39.72 -0.55 30.02
N PHE A 344 -38.89 -0.04 29.12
CA PHE A 344 -37.48 0.18 29.36
C PHE A 344 -36.97 1.39 28.56
N LEU A 345 -35.78 1.85 28.90
CA LEU A 345 -35.09 2.93 28.19
C LEU A 345 -34.25 2.36 27.05
N LYS A 346 -34.57 2.79 25.83
CA LYS A 346 -33.82 2.44 24.62
C LYS A 346 -32.94 3.61 24.21
N VAL A 347 -31.63 3.38 24.18
CA VAL A 347 -30.63 4.38 23.77
C VAL A 347 -30.32 4.18 22.29
N ASP A 348 -30.20 5.27 21.55
CA ASP A 348 -29.74 5.20 20.16
C ASP A 348 -28.24 4.87 20.10
N GLY A 349 -27.87 3.93 19.25
CA GLY A 349 -26.51 3.41 19.16
C GLY A 349 -26.27 2.15 20.01
N THR A 350 -25.00 1.87 20.30
CA THR A 350 -24.62 0.67 21.06
C THR A 350 -24.50 1.01 22.54
N PHE A 351 -25.41 0.52 23.37
CA PHE A 351 -25.28 0.54 24.82
C PHE A 351 -24.29 -0.55 25.25
N VAL A 352 -23.26 -0.17 25.99
CA VAL A 352 -22.18 -1.06 26.42
C VAL A 352 -22.20 -1.11 27.94
N THR A 353 -22.25 -2.31 28.51
CA THR A 353 -22.25 -2.53 29.97
C THR A 353 -20.90 -2.99 30.49
N GLN A 354 -20.05 -3.52 29.62
CA GLN A 354 -18.75 -4.09 29.96
C GLN A 354 -17.71 -3.64 28.95
N ALA A 355 -16.49 -3.38 29.43
CA ALA A 355 -15.36 -3.06 28.59
C ALA A 355 -15.04 -4.22 27.66
N ARG A 356 -14.82 -3.94 26.37
CA ARG A 356 -14.48 -4.96 25.37
C ARG A 356 -13.64 -4.39 24.24
N ALA A 357 -12.77 -5.23 23.69
CA ALA A 357 -12.05 -4.92 22.45
C ALA A 357 -13.04 -4.80 21.28
N ILE A 358 -12.86 -3.76 20.47
CA ILE A 358 -13.65 -3.54 19.24
C ILE A 358 -12.78 -3.51 17.98
N THR A 359 -11.51 -3.18 18.10
CA THR A 359 -10.54 -3.19 16.99
C THR A 359 -9.15 -3.37 17.56
N TRP A 360 -8.27 -4.10 16.89
CA TRP A 360 -6.87 -4.27 17.31
C TRP A 360 -5.96 -4.43 16.10
N ARG A 361 -4.68 -4.11 16.29
CA ARG A 361 -3.60 -4.37 15.33
C ARG A 361 -2.41 -4.92 16.08
N ASN A 362 -2.05 -6.15 15.74
CA ASN A 362 -0.83 -6.77 16.24
C ASN A 362 0.41 -6.15 15.58
N GLU A 363 1.53 -6.23 16.29
CA GLU A 363 2.83 -6.06 15.67
C GLU A 363 3.06 -7.26 14.72
N VAL A 364 3.25 -6.98 13.43
CA VAL A 364 3.45 -7.99 12.38
C VAL A 364 4.37 -7.43 11.31
N TYR A 365 5.38 -8.22 10.95
CA TYR A 365 6.33 -7.95 9.87
C TYR A 365 6.39 -9.15 8.93
N ASP A 366 6.07 -8.90 7.66
CA ASP A 366 6.22 -9.90 6.61
C ASP A 366 7.61 -9.74 5.98
N LEU A 367 8.32 -10.84 5.79
CA LEU A 367 9.61 -10.88 5.10
C LEU A 367 9.55 -11.91 3.98
N SER A 368 9.71 -11.44 2.76
CA SER A 368 9.92 -12.30 1.60
C SER A 368 11.41 -12.29 1.24
N TYR A 369 12.01 -13.47 1.19
CA TYR A 369 13.41 -13.65 0.80
C TYR A 369 13.57 -14.92 -0.06
N TYR A 370 14.77 -15.13 -0.58
CA TYR A 370 15.02 -16.01 -1.73
C TYR A 370 15.94 -17.14 -1.27
N ASP A 371 15.57 -18.40 -1.51
CA ASP A 371 16.44 -19.56 -1.25
C ASP A 371 17.25 -19.90 -2.51
N LEU A 372 18.57 -19.95 -2.34
CA LEU A 372 19.53 -20.16 -3.43
C LEU A 372 20.34 -21.45 -3.27
N ARG A 373 20.00 -22.32 -2.32
CA ARG A 373 20.77 -23.54 -2.05
C ARG A 373 20.68 -24.55 -3.19
N GLU A 374 19.57 -24.54 -3.92
CA GLU A 374 19.36 -25.41 -5.08
C GLU A 374 19.70 -24.72 -6.40
N ALA A 375 20.13 -23.44 -6.36
CA ALA A 375 20.54 -22.71 -7.54
C ALA A 375 21.96 -23.14 -7.96
N PRO A 376 22.14 -23.69 -9.18
CA PRO A 376 23.42 -24.15 -9.68
C PRO A 376 24.40 -23.02 -9.93
#